data_AF-A0A0S8EGC4-F1
#
_entry.id   AF-A0A0S8EGC4-F1
#
_cell.length_a   1.000
_cell.length_b   1.000
_cell.length_c   1.000
_cell.angle_alpha   90.00
_cell.angle_beta   90.00
_cell.angle_gamma   90.00
#
_symmetry.space_group_name_H-M   'P 1'
#
loop_
_entity.id
_entity.type
_entity.pdbx_description
1 polymer ?
#
loop_
_entity_poly.entity_id
_entity_poly.type
_entity_poly.pdbx_seq_one_letter_code
_entity_poly.pdbx_strand_id
1 'polypeptide(L)' 'MKEMSALALAIERKQWELTALYLSLGVCRAAAKLPPDAIYGLLEVLSAEDRGSLSSSRRGGSGHGRHP' A
#
# COMPACT_ATOMS: atom_id res chain seq x y z
N MET A 1 27.07 -19.10 14.80
CA MET A 1 26.14 -18.94 13.66
C MET A 1 25.21 -17.79 13.98
N LYS A 2 25.08 -16.78 13.12
CA LYS A 2 24.11 -15.70 13.33
C LYS A 2 22.73 -16.29 13.12
N GLU A 3 21.85 -16.27 14.13
CA GLU A 3 20.48 -16.74 13.94
C GLU A 3 19.79 -15.90 12.87
N MET A 4 19.34 -16.56 11.81
CA MET A 4 18.53 -15.93 10.78
C MET A 4 17.09 -15.81 11.28
N SER A 5 16.50 -14.62 11.16
CA SER A 5 15.10 -14.43 11.50
C SER A 5 14.21 -15.23 10.56
N ALA A 6 13.03 -15.64 11.03
CA ALA A 6 12.09 -16.41 10.21
C ALA A 6 11.66 -15.66 8.93
N LEU A 7 11.60 -14.32 8.97
CA LEU A 7 11.37 -13.48 7.78
C LEU A 7 12.54 -13.57 6.79
N ALA A 8 13.79 -13.46 7.26
CA ALA A 8 14.97 -13.55 6.40
C ALA A 8 15.03 -14.92 5.70
N LEU A 9 14.69 -15.99 6.42
CA LEU A 9 14.63 -17.34 5.88
C LEU A 9 13.49 -17.53 4.86
N ALA A 10 12.32 -16.91 5.09
CA ALA A 10 11.22 -16.91 4.12
C ALA A 10 11.60 -16.18 2.82
N ILE A 11 12.30 -15.05 2.92
CA ILE A 11 12.80 -14.30 1.75
C ILE A 11 13.84 -15.11 0.99
N GLU A 12 14.83 -15.68 1.69
CA GLU A 12 15.88 -16.50 1.08
C GLU A 12 15.28 -17.68 0.29
N ARG A 13 14.24 -18.31 0.85
CA ARG A 13 13.51 -19.42 0.21
C ARG A 13 12.45 -18.98 -0.80
N LYS A 14 12.33 -17.68 -1.07
CA LYS A 14 11.33 -17.10 -2.00
C LYS A 14 9.89 -17.49 -1.68
N GLN A 15 9.59 -17.69 -0.40
CA GLN A 15 8.23 -17.98 0.09
C GLN A 15 7.49 -16.65 0.28
N TRP A 16 6.95 -16.11 -0.82
CA TRP A 16 6.41 -14.75 -0.84
C TRP A 16 5.14 -14.59 -0.02
N GLU A 17 4.28 -15.61 0.05
CA GLU A 17 3.08 -15.62 0.89
C GLU A 17 3.45 -15.52 2.37
N LEU A 18 4.46 -16.28 2.79
CA LEU A 18 4.95 -16.26 4.17
C LEU A 18 5.66 -14.94 4.49
N THR A 19 6.40 -14.40 3.52
CA THR A 19 7.03 -13.08 3.62
C THR A 19 5.99 -11.98 3.81
N ALA A 20 4.93 -11.99 2.99
CA ALA A 20 3.80 -11.07 3.11
C ALA A 20 3.15 -11.16 4.49
N LEU A 21 2.92 -12.38 4.99
CA LEU A 21 2.35 -12.59 6.32
C LEU A 21 3.22 -11.98 7.44
N TYR A 22 4.53 -12.20 7.39
CA TYR A 22 5.46 -11.62 8.37
C TYR A 22 5.49 -10.09 8.32
N LEU A 23 5.45 -9.51 7.10
CA LEU A 23 5.38 -8.07 6.92
C LEU A 23 4.08 -7.50 7.47
N SER A 24 2.93 -8.09 7.12
CA SER A 24 1.62 -7.67 7.65
C SER A 24 1.58 -7.74 9.17
N LEU A 25 2.10 -8.82 9.78
CA LEU A 25 2.17 -8.94 11.23
C LEU A 25 3.05 -7.84 11.87
N GLY A 26 4.19 -7.53 11.25
CA GLY A 26 5.07 -6.45 11.68
C GLY A 26 4.38 -5.09 11.65
N VAL A 27 3.70 -4.79 10.54
CA VAL A 27 2.91 -3.56 10.37
C VAL A 27 1.80 -3.47 11.42
N CYS A 28 1.01 -4.52 11.61
CA CYS A 28 -0.05 -4.53 12.63
C CYS A 28 0.50 -4.31 14.04
N ARG A 29 1.63 -4.92 14.39
CA ARG A 29 2.27 -4.73 15.70
C ARG A 29 2.82 -3.32 15.88
N ALA A 30 3.34 -2.70 14.82
CA ALA A 30 3.80 -1.32 14.86
C ALA A 30 2.61 -0.36 15.00
N ALA A 31 1.57 -0.55 14.19
CA ALA A 31 0.34 0.25 14.22
C ALA A 31 -0.36 0.16 15.59
N ALA A 32 -0.41 -1.02 16.21
CA ALA A 32 -1.02 -1.22 17.53
C ALA A 32 -0.30 -0.46 18.67
N LYS A 33 0.93 0.00 18.46
CA LYS A 33 1.69 0.81 19.43
C LYS A 33 1.52 2.30 19.22
N LEU A 34 0.86 2.72 18.15
CA LEU A 34 0.64 4.13 17.86
C LEU A 34 -0.38 4.72 18.85
N PRO A 35 -0.21 5.98 19.27
CA PRO A 35 -1.26 6.69 19.98
C PRO A 35 -2.48 6.89 19.05
N PRO A 36 -3.71 6.99 19.61
CA PRO A 36 -4.93 7.13 18.82
C PRO A 36 -4.86 8.27 17.78
N ASP A 37 -4.32 9.42 18.14
CA ASP A 37 -4.20 10.58 17.25
C ASP A 37 -3.33 10.30 16.02
N ALA A 38 -2.27 9.49 16.18
CA ALA A 38 -1.40 9.09 15.08
C ALA A 38 -2.08 8.08 14.14
N ILE A 39 -3.03 7.28 14.63
CA ILE A 39 -3.82 6.36 13.79
C ILE A 39 -4.71 7.16 12.84
N TYR A 40 -5.36 8.23 13.31
CA TYR A 40 -6.19 9.07 12.44
C TYR A 40 -5.37 9.75 11.34
N GLY A 41 -4.21 10.32 11.68
CA GLY A 41 -3.30 10.90 10.68
C GLY A 41 -2.80 9.87 9.67
N LEU A 42 -2.49 8.65 10.11
CA LEU A 42 -2.11 7.55 9.21
C LEU A 42 -3.24 7.16 8.24
N LEU A 43 -4.49 7.09 8.72
CA LEU A 43 -5.64 6.77 7.89
C LEU A 43 -5.89 7.83 6.81
N GLU A 44 -5.66 9.11 7.11
CA GLU A 44 -5.78 10.19 6.13
C GLU A 44 -4.78 10.03 4.98
N VAL A 45 -3.52 9.72 5.30
CA VAL A 45 -2.47 9.46 4.29
C VAL A 45 -2.82 8.25 3.43
N LEU A 46 -3.20 7.13 4.05
CA LEU A 46 -3.54 5.90 3.32
C LEU A 46 -4.79 6.09 2.42
N SER A 47 -5.76 6.89 2.87
CA SER A 47 -6.98 7.17 2.10
C SER A 47 -6.75 8.13 0.93
N ALA A 48 -5.71 8.96 0.98
CA ALA A 48 -5.37 9.90 -0.07
C ALA A 48 -4.76 9.19 -1.30
N GLU A 49 -3.99 8.13 -1.08
CA GLU A 49 -3.35 7.35 -2.15
C GLU A 49 -4.38 6.61 -3.03
N ASP A 50 -5.46 6.08 -2.45
CA ASP A 50 -6.53 5.39 -3.18
C ASP A 50 -7.34 6.32 -4.10
N ARG A 51 -7.44 7.62 -3.75
CA ARG A 51 -8.25 8.59 -4.52
C ARG A 51 -7.54 9.10 -5.77
N GLY A 52 -6.20 9.05 -5.82
CA GLY A 52 -5.40 9.52 -6.94
C GLY A 52 -5.45 8.62 -8.19
N SER A 53 -5.82 7.35 -8.02
CA SER A 53 -5.83 6.35 -9.11
C SER A 53 -6.99 6.50 -10.10
N LEU A 54 -8.12 7.09 -9.71
CA LEU A 54 -9.35 7.12 -10.52
C LEU A 54 -9.47 8.33 -11.45
N SER A 55 -8.50 9.27 -11.44
CA SER A 55 -8.64 10.56 -12.13
C SER A 55 -8.09 10.61 -13.58
N SER A 56 -7.48 9.55 -14.12
CA SER A 56 -6.74 9.66 -15.40
C SER A 56 -7.48 9.22 -16.68
N SER A 57 -8.76 8.84 -16.64
CA SER A 57 -9.46 8.29 -17.82
C SER A 57 -10.60 9.13 -18.41
N ARG A 58 -10.70 10.43 -18.10
CA ARG A 58 -11.71 11.30 -18.74
C ARG A 58 -11.14 12.63 -19.24
N ARG A 59 -10.16 12.57 -20.14
CA ARG A 59 -10.06 13.57 -21.22
C ARG A 59 -10.60 12.93 -22.50
N GLY A 60 -11.93 12.90 -22.53
CA GLY A 60 -12.71 12.51 -23.69
C GLY A 60 -12.38 13.42 -24.87
N GLY A 61 -12.24 12.80 -26.03
CA GLY A 61 -12.11 13.48 -27.30
C GLY A 61 -13.31 14.41 -27.52
N SER A 62 -13.02 15.65 -27.85
CA SER A 62 -14.00 16.57 -28.43
C SER A 62 -13.68 16.70 -29.91
N GLY A 63 -13.88 15.61 -30.65
CA GLY A 63 -14.04 15.64 -32.10
C GLY A 63 -15.49 16.00 -32.40
N HIS A 64 -15.79 17.29 -32.49
CA HIS A 64 -17.09 17.78 -32.94
C HIS A 64 -16.87 18.66 -34.16
N GLY A 65 -17.18 18.12 -35.34
CA GLY A 65 -17.20 18.89 -36.58
C GLY A 65 -18.49 19.71 -36.71
N ARG A 66 -18.42 20.83 -37.45
CA ARG A 66 -19.36 21.23 -38.52
C ARG A 66 -19.08 22.66 -39.00
N HIS A 67 -18.94 22.77 -40.32
CA HIS A 67 -19.31 23.82 -41.30
C HIS A 67 -19.73 25.23 -40.80
N PRO A 68 -19.41 26.27 -41.58
CA PRO A 68 -20.19 26.61 -42.79
C PRO A 68 -19.48 26.27 -44.10
#